data_AF-A0A7C4EDU7-F1
#
_entry.id   AF-A0A7C4EDU7-F1
#
_cell.length_a   1.000
_cell.length_b   1.000
_cell.length_c   1.000
_cell.angle_alpha   90.00
_cell.angle_beta   90.00
_cell.angle_gamma   90.00
#
_symmetry.space_group_name_H-M   'P 1'
#
loop_
_entity.id
_entity.type
_entity.pdbx_description
1 polymer ?
#
loop_
_entity_poly.entity_id
_entity_poly.type
_entity_poly.pdbx_seq_one_letter_code
_entity_poly.pdbx_strand_id
1 'polypeptide(L)'
;MSWEALRLTSRSPAELMAVLGPHGVDDLVRQALNTLWREHPQETRSVQAVAADAQAVFDRNMKVWKAIKKPTPEAFFANLLPHAADGFFRQALVLTWMMMPRTGGRKFADVAKIVTHIYQRNLAAWEEDLGTFTGKRPRKTAKAGKARTGKRPR
;
A
#
# COMPACT_ATOMS: atom_id res chain seq x y z
N MET A 1 13.00 17.04 11.26
CA MET A 1 11.64 16.58 10.90
C MET A 1 11.20 17.11 9.54
N SER A 2 10.65 16.25 8.67
CA SER A 2 9.88 16.70 7.50
C SER A 2 8.45 17.11 7.92
N TRP A 3 7.83 18.03 7.19
CA TRP A 3 6.49 18.56 7.51
C TRP A 3 5.43 17.44 7.57
N GLU A 4 5.53 16.44 6.72
CA GLU A 4 4.60 15.30 6.69
C GLU A 4 4.79 14.34 7.88
N ALA A 5 6.03 14.16 8.35
CA ALA A 5 6.32 13.40 9.56
C ALA A 5 5.70 14.07 10.79
N LEU A 6 5.83 15.39 10.91
CA LEU A 6 5.21 16.16 11.99
C LEU A 6 3.68 16.09 11.91
N ARG A 7 3.10 16.34 10.72
CA ARG A 7 1.64 16.32 10.48
C ARG A 7 0.99 14.99 10.85
N LEU A 8 1.63 13.88 10.52
CA LEU A 8 1.07 12.55 10.77
C LEU A 8 1.20 12.16 12.24
N THR A 9 2.33 12.46 12.87
CA THR A 9 2.64 11.94 14.20
C THR A 9 2.15 12.80 15.36
N SER A 10 1.73 14.04 15.09
CA SER A 10 1.06 14.91 16.05
C SER A 10 -0.44 14.66 16.21
N ARG A 11 -1.06 13.85 15.33
CA ARG A 11 -2.52 13.63 15.28
C ARG A 11 -2.90 12.29 15.91
N SER A 12 -4.00 12.28 16.65
CA SER A 12 -4.64 11.05 17.13
C SER A 12 -5.19 10.21 15.96
N PRO A 13 -5.37 8.89 16.13
CA PRO A 13 -5.95 8.05 15.08
C PRO A 13 -7.32 8.53 14.56
N ALA A 14 -8.15 9.13 15.42
CA ALA A 14 -9.43 9.71 15.04
C ALA A 14 -9.27 10.95 14.15
N GLU A 15 -8.31 11.83 14.47
CA GLU A 15 -7.99 13.00 13.64
C GLU A 15 -7.35 12.61 12.31
N LEU A 16 -6.59 11.51 12.26
CA LEU A 16 -6.06 10.98 11.00
C LEU A 16 -7.18 10.48 10.08
N MET A 17 -8.21 9.82 10.62
CA MET A 17 -9.40 9.41 9.87
C MET A 17 -10.21 10.60 9.34
N ALA A 18 -10.31 11.69 10.12
CA ALA A 18 -11.01 12.90 9.69
C ALA A 18 -10.27 13.63 8.54
N VAL A 19 -8.94 13.54 8.50
CA VAL A 19 -8.10 14.30 7.56
C VAL A 19 -7.81 13.52 6.28
N LEU A 20 -7.57 12.22 6.41
CA LEU A 20 -7.23 11.33 5.29
C LEU A 20 -8.47 10.59 4.75
N GLY A 21 -9.63 10.83 5.36
CA GLY A 21 -10.91 10.24 4.99
C GLY A 21 -11.06 8.77 5.41
N PRO A 22 -12.25 8.19 5.22
CA PRO A 22 -12.56 6.81 5.59
C PRO A 22 -11.74 5.76 4.82
N HIS A 23 -11.08 6.16 3.74
CA HIS A 23 -10.26 5.28 2.90
C HIS A 23 -8.74 5.43 3.13
N GLY A 24 -8.29 6.36 3.97
CA GLY A 24 -6.92 6.90 4.06
C GLY A 24 -5.75 6.09 3.47
N VAL A 25 -5.52 4.84 3.90
CA VAL A 25 -4.42 4.01 3.39
C VAL A 25 -4.61 3.62 1.92
N ASP A 26 -5.83 3.31 1.51
CA ASP A 26 -6.19 2.98 0.13
C ASP A 26 -5.98 4.17 -0.80
N ASP A 27 -6.41 5.36 -0.37
CA ASP A 27 -6.26 6.58 -1.16
C ASP A 27 -4.78 6.95 -1.34
N LEU A 28 -3.96 6.82 -0.30
CA LEU A 28 -2.51 7.02 -0.41
C LEU A 28 -1.86 6.06 -1.40
N VAL A 29 -2.27 4.79 -1.39
CA VAL A 29 -1.79 3.80 -2.37
C VAL A 29 -2.22 4.19 -3.80
N ARG A 30 -3.46 4.66 -4.00
CA ARG A 30 -3.91 5.16 -5.30
C ARG A 30 -3.14 6.39 -5.75
N GLN A 31 -2.87 7.33 -4.85
CA GLN A 31 -2.06 8.51 -5.15
C GLN A 31 -0.63 8.12 -5.55
N ALA A 32 -0.04 7.11 -4.90
CA ALA A 32 1.26 6.56 -5.30
C ALA A 32 1.23 6.02 -6.74
N LEU A 33 0.25 5.18 -7.08
CA LEU A 33 0.10 4.60 -8.41
C LEU A 33 -0.18 5.65 -9.49
N ASN A 34 -1.04 6.63 -9.20
CA ASN A 34 -1.35 7.74 -10.10
C ASN A 34 -0.13 8.63 -10.35
N THR A 35 0.72 8.80 -9.34
CA THR A 35 1.96 9.57 -9.46
C THR A 35 2.94 8.87 -10.37
N LEU A 36 3.17 7.57 -10.17
CA LEU A 36 3.99 6.76 -11.08
C LEU A 36 3.43 6.80 -12.50
N TRP A 37 2.12 6.61 -12.66
CA TRP A 37 1.46 6.74 -13.96
C TRP A 37 1.82 8.06 -14.63
N ARG A 38 1.74 9.19 -13.92
CA ARG A 38 2.05 10.51 -14.46
C ARG A 38 3.53 10.72 -14.77
N GLU A 39 4.44 10.14 -13.99
CA GLU A 39 5.89 10.24 -14.18
C GLU A 39 6.38 9.53 -15.47
N HIS A 40 5.73 8.44 -15.87
CA HIS A 40 6.10 7.75 -17.12
C HIS A 40 5.82 8.60 -18.37
N PRO A 41 6.72 8.66 -19.37
CA PRO A 41 6.49 9.37 -20.63
C PRO A 41 5.23 8.86 -21.34
N GLN A 42 4.36 9.76 -21.83
CA GLN A 42 3.06 9.38 -22.40
C GLN A 42 3.18 8.40 -23.60
N GLU A 43 4.25 8.56 -24.39
CA GLU A 43 4.52 7.78 -25.61
C GLU A 43 4.82 6.30 -25.34
N THR A 44 5.42 5.99 -24.18
CA THR A 44 5.85 4.64 -23.80
C THR A 44 5.12 4.10 -22.57
N ARG A 45 4.19 4.88 -22.03
CA ARG A 45 3.44 4.53 -20.82
C ARG A 45 2.52 3.33 -21.08
N SER A 46 2.72 2.27 -20.29
CA SER A 46 1.84 1.12 -20.26
C SER A 46 1.56 0.72 -18.82
N VAL A 47 0.40 0.09 -18.58
CA VAL A 47 0.03 -0.41 -17.24
C VAL A 47 1.07 -1.42 -16.74
N GLN A 48 1.62 -2.24 -17.63
CA GLN A 48 2.62 -3.25 -17.29
C GLN A 48 3.94 -2.62 -16.83
N ALA A 49 4.44 -1.62 -17.55
CA ALA A 49 5.65 -0.91 -17.16
C ALA A 49 5.47 -0.18 -15.82
N VAL A 50 4.34 0.52 -15.66
CA VAL A 50 4.04 1.27 -14.43
C VAL A 50 3.83 0.32 -13.24
N ALA A 51 3.23 -0.85 -13.44
CA ALA A 51 3.06 -1.85 -12.40
C ALA A 51 4.40 -2.46 -11.96
N ALA A 52 5.34 -2.67 -12.89
CA ALA A 52 6.69 -3.13 -12.55
C ALA A 52 7.44 -2.11 -11.69
N ASP A 53 7.38 -0.84 -12.06
CA ASP A 53 8.01 0.24 -11.30
C ASP A 53 7.32 0.46 -9.95
N ALA A 54 5.98 0.36 -9.90
CA ALA A 54 5.22 0.38 -8.66
C ALA A 54 5.65 -0.74 -7.71
N GLN A 55 5.86 -1.95 -8.23
CA GLN A 55 6.33 -3.08 -7.45
C GLN A 55 7.73 -2.83 -6.89
N ALA A 56 8.65 -2.31 -7.71
CA ALA A 56 10.01 -1.97 -7.28
C ALA A 56 10.02 -0.91 -6.18
N VAL A 57 9.22 0.16 -6.33
CA VAL A 57 9.08 1.23 -5.33
C VAL A 57 8.46 0.66 -4.04
N PHE A 58 7.40 -0.15 -4.15
CA PHE A 58 6.72 -0.75 -3.01
C PHE A 58 7.66 -1.66 -2.19
N ASP A 59 8.35 -2.59 -2.85
CA ASP A 59 9.24 -3.56 -2.22
C ASP A 59 10.43 -2.87 -1.53
N ARG A 60 10.97 -1.83 -2.17
CA ARG A 60 12.03 -1.01 -1.61
C ARG A 60 11.59 -0.30 -0.34
N ASN A 61 10.44 0.37 -0.38
CA ASN A 61 9.87 1.02 0.80
C ASN A 61 9.59 0.00 1.91
N MET A 62 9.15 -1.20 1.53
CA MET A 62 8.93 -2.26 2.50
C MET A 62 10.19 -2.79 3.14
N LYS A 63 11.29 -2.90 2.38
CA LYS A 63 12.60 -3.27 2.92
C LYS A 63 13.11 -2.25 3.93
N VAL A 64 13.05 -0.96 3.60
CA VAL A 64 13.52 0.09 4.53
C VAL A 64 12.67 0.08 5.79
N TRP A 65 11.35 0.00 5.64
CA TRP A 65 10.45 -0.01 6.79
C TRP A 65 10.67 -1.23 7.70
N LYS A 66 10.87 -2.42 7.12
CA LYS A 66 11.21 -3.66 7.85
C LYS A 66 12.45 -3.53 8.73
N ALA A 67 13.42 -2.70 8.33
CA ALA A 67 14.67 -2.50 9.06
C ALA A 67 14.51 -1.58 10.29
N ILE A 68 13.39 -0.84 10.41
CA ILE A 68 13.18 0.12 11.49
C ILE A 68 12.73 -0.64 12.76
N LYS A 69 13.68 -0.85 13.68
CA LYS A 69 13.42 -1.52 14.97
C LYS A 69 12.65 -0.64 15.97
N LYS A 70 12.89 0.67 15.95
CA LYS A 70 12.21 1.68 16.77
C LYS A 70 11.65 2.76 15.85
N PRO A 71 10.34 2.71 15.55
CA PRO A 71 9.73 3.66 14.64
C PRO A 71 9.66 5.05 15.26
N THR A 72 10.53 5.96 14.82
CA THR A 72 10.34 7.40 15.02
C THR A 72 9.70 8.01 13.76
N PRO A 73 8.91 9.08 13.89
CA PRO A 73 8.33 9.79 12.75
C PRO A 73 9.36 10.09 11.65
N GLU A 74 10.55 10.53 12.04
CA GLU A 74 11.62 10.92 11.12
C GLU A 74 12.28 9.74 10.42
N ALA A 75 12.47 8.62 11.14
CA ALA A 75 13.07 7.41 10.57
C ALA A 75 12.26 6.87 9.39
N PHE A 76 10.96 7.16 9.34
CA PHE A 76 10.07 6.72 8.27
C PHE A 76 10.26 7.47 6.95
N PHE A 77 10.69 8.73 7.00
CA PHE A 77 10.87 9.58 5.84
C PHE A 77 12.35 9.88 5.54
N ALA A 78 13.27 9.28 6.30
CA ALA A 78 14.68 9.33 5.99
C ALA A 78 14.97 8.59 4.67
N ASN A 79 15.85 9.17 3.85
CA ASN A 79 16.24 8.63 2.54
C ASN A 79 15.06 8.41 1.60
N LEU A 80 14.13 9.37 1.53
CA LEU A 80 13.14 9.41 0.46
C LEU A 80 13.87 9.44 -0.88
N LEU A 81 13.51 8.49 -1.72
CA LEU A 81 14.09 8.27 -3.04
C LEU A 81 13.33 9.10 -4.09
N PRO A 82 13.83 9.18 -5.34
CA PRO A 82 13.42 10.26 -6.24
C PRO A 82 11.96 10.19 -6.70
N HIS A 83 11.27 9.05 -6.58
CA HIS A 83 9.87 8.97 -6.98
C HIS A 83 8.98 9.61 -5.92
N ALA A 84 8.10 10.51 -6.32
CA ALA A 84 7.13 11.09 -5.38
C ALA A 84 6.20 10.00 -4.78
N ALA A 85 6.06 8.87 -5.47
CA ALA A 85 5.40 7.66 -4.98
C ALA A 85 5.99 7.07 -3.68
N ASP A 86 7.28 7.25 -3.42
CA ASP A 86 7.90 6.83 -2.15
C ASP A 86 7.23 7.52 -0.95
N GLY A 87 6.94 8.82 -1.07
CA GLY A 87 6.28 9.60 -0.03
C GLY A 87 4.94 8.99 0.35
N PHE A 88 4.09 8.74 -0.65
CA PHE A 88 2.76 8.17 -0.44
C PHE A 88 2.80 6.77 0.19
N PHE A 89 3.70 5.89 -0.26
CA PHE A 89 3.85 4.56 0.36
C PHE A 89 4.34 4.65 1.81
N ARG A 90 5.27 5.57 2.11
CA ARG A 90 5.71 5.79 3.51
C ARG A 90 4.58 6.32 4.38
N GLN A 91 3.81 7.28 3.89
CA GLN A 91 2.64 7.77 4.62
C GLN A 91 1.62 6.66 4.87
N ALA A 92 1.35 5.80 3.89
CA ALA A 92 0.43 4.69 4.03
C ALA A 92 0.87 3.73 5.14
N LEU A 93 2.18 3.45 5.23
CA LEU A 93 2.78 2.62 6.27
C LEU A 93 2.71 3.28 7.67
N VAL A 94 3.03 4.59 7.77
CA VAL A 94 2.91 5.36 9.02
C VAL A 94 1.47 5.34 9.50
N LEU A 95 0.53 5.67 8.61
CA LEU A 95 -0.88 5.77 8.92
C LEU A 95 -1.42 4.45 9.45
N THR A 96 -1.15 3.35 8.72
CA THR A 96 -1.54 2.01 9.14
C THR A 96 -0.98 1.69 10.52
N TRP A 97 0.31 2.00 10.77
CA TRP A 97 0.91 1.81 12.09
C TRP A 97 0.23 2.62 13.20
N MET A 98 -0.14 3.87 12.90
CA MET A 98 -0.79 4.77 13.87
C MET A 98 -2.21 4.33 14.21
N MET A 99 -2.94 3.79 13.24
CA MET A 99 -4.31 3.29 13.41
C MET A 99 -4.41 1.96 14.18
N MET A 100 -3.31 1.20 14.29
CA MET A 100 -3.34 -0.04 15.07
C MET A 100 -3.53 0.22 16.58
N PRO A 101 -4.27 -0.67 17.28
CA PRO A 101 -4.43 -0.61 18.72
C PRO A 101 -3.07 -0.52 19.43
N ARG A 102 -2.97 0.32 20.46
CA ARG A 102 -1.75 0.45 21.28
C ARG A 102 -1.64 -0.67 22.31
N THR A 103 -2.78 -1.15 22.79
CA THR A 103 -2.92 -2.27 23.73
C THR A 103 -2.67 -3.61 23.03
N GLY A 104 -1.82 -4.48 23.61
CA GLY A 104 -1.44 -5.78 23.04
C GLY A 104 -0.18 -5.78 22.15
N GLY A 105 0.42 -4.60 21.93
CA GLY A 105 1.66 -4.44 21.17
C GLY A 105 1.44 -4.34 19.66
N ARG A 106 1.98 -3.28 19.06
CA ARG A 106 1.96 -3.08 17.60
C ARG A 106 3.04 -3.96 16.95
N LYS A 107 2.64 -4.88 16.08
CA LYS A 107 3.57 -5.73 15.34
C LYS A 107 3.73 -5.20 13.92
N PHE A 108 4.98 -5.00 13.51
CA PHE A 108 5.31 -4.54 12.17
C PHE A 108 4.75 -5.47 11.07
N ALA A 109 4.79 -6.78 11.31
CA ALA A 109 4.30 -7.77 10.37
C ALA A 109 2.83 -7.55 9.97
N ASP A 110 2.02 -6.98 10.87
CA ASP A 110 0.60 -6.76 10.61
C ASP A 110 0.36 -5.52 9.74
N VAL A 111 1.14 -4.45 9.93
CA VAL A 111 1.16 -3.29 9.01
C VAL A 111 1.52 -3.74 7.60
N ALA A 112 2.60 -4.52 7.46
CA ALA A 112 3.06 -4.99 6.16
C ALA A 112 1.98 -5.82 5.45
N LYS A 113 1.29 -6.72 6.17
CA LYS A 113 0.19 -7.52 5.60
C LYS A 113 -0.97 -6.64 5.12
N ILE A 114 -1.41 -5.69 5.94
CA ILE A 114 -2.55 -4.81 5.61
C ILE A 114 -2.23 -3.97 4.37
N VAL A 115 -1.09 -3.28 4.37
CA VAL A 115 -0.71 -2.40 3.25
C VAL A 115 -0.44 -3.21 1.98
N THR A 116 0.18 -4.39 2.09
CA THR A 116 0.37 -5.29 0.94
C THR A 116 -0.96 -5.74 0.36
N HIS A 117 -1.94 -6.10 1.21
CA HIS A 117 -3.27 -6.49 0.74
C HIS A 117 -3.98 -5.35 -0.01
N ILE A 118 -3.93 -4.13 0.55
CA ILE A 118 -4.50 -2.94 -0.08
C ILE A 118 -3.81 -2.63 -1.42
N TYR A 119 -2.48 -2.71 -1.45
CA TYR A 119 -1.69 -2.52 -2.65
C TYR A 119 -2.05 -3.52 -3.77
N GLN A 120 -2.08 -4.82 -3.44
CA GLN A 120 -2.46 -5.87 -4.38
C GLN A 120 -3.90 -5.69 -4.90
N ARG A 121 -4.83 -5.27 -4.03
CA ARG A 121 -6.20 -4.96 -4.44
C ARG A 121 -6.26 -3.81 -5.45
N ASN A 122 -5.48 -2.75 -5.25
CA ASN A 122 -5.45 -1.62 -6.18
C ASN A 122 -4.81 -2.01 -7.52
N LEU A 123 -3.74 -2.81 -7.53
CA LEU A 123 -3.18 -3.33 -8.78
C LEU A 123 -4.20 -4.19 -9.54
N ALA A 124 -4.90 -5.10 -8.84
CA ALA A 124 -5.91 -5.96 -9.45
C ALA A 124 -7.09 -5.15 -10.03
N ALA A 125 -7.50 -4.07 -9.36
CA ALA A 125 -8.52 -3.15 -9.88
C ALA A 125 -8.02 -2.47 -11.17
N TRP A 126 -6.76 -2.05 -11.21
CA TRP A 126 -6.17 -1.42 -12.38
C TRP A 126 -6.07 -2.35 -13.59
N GLU A 127 -5.74 -3.62 -13.35
CA GLU A 127 -5.78 -4.67 -14.37
C GLU A 127 -7.21 -4.95 -14.88
N GLU A 128 -8.20 -4.95 -13.98
CA GLU A 128 -9.61 -5.12 -14.34
C GLU A 128 -10.13 -3.95 -15.18
N ASP A 129 -9.73 -2.72 -14.85
CA ASP A 129 -10.03 -1.52 -15.62
C ASP A 129 -9.40 -1.62 -17.02
N LEU A 130 -8.10 -1.92 -17.11
CA LEU A 130 -7.42 -2.12 -18.39
C LEU A 130 -8.13 -3.17 -19.25
N GLY A 131 -8.49 -4.31 -18.67
CA GLY A 131 -9.20 -5.37 -19.39
C GLY A 131 -10.59 -4.95 -19.86
N THR A 132 -11.27 -4.08 -19.12
CA THR A 132 -12.58 -3.54 -19.48
C THR A 132 -12.50 -2.56 -20.65
N PHE A 133 -11.48 -1.69 -20.69
CA PHE A 133 -11.30 -0.72 -21.78
C PHE A 133 -10.58 -1.27 -23.02
N THR A 134 -9.78 -2.34 -22.88
CA THR A 134 -9.05 -2.95 -24.01
C THR A 134 -9.73 -4.21 -24.57
N GLY A 135 -10.84 -4.66 -23.97
CA GLY A 135 -11.53 -5.89 -24.34
C GLY A 135 -10.77 -7.19 -24.00
N LYS A 136 -9.53 -7.08 -23.53
CA LYS A 136 -8.69 -8.22 -23.10
C LYS A 136 -8.90 -8.47 -21.61
N ARG A 137 -10.05 -9.01 -21.22
CA ARG A 137 -10.24 -9.47 -19.84
C ARG A 137 -9.41 -10.73 -19.59
N PRO A 138 -8.47 -10.73 -18.63
CA PRO A 138 -7.86 -11.97 -18.18
C PRO A 138 -8.96 -12.86 -17.57
N ARG A 139 -9.10 -14.07 -18.10
CA ARG A 139 -10.10 -15.06 -17.66
C ARG A 139 -9.79 -15.41 -16.21
N LYS A 140 -10.54 -14.86 -15.24
CA LYS A 140 -10.41 -15.20 -13.80
C LYS A 140 -10.50 -16.72 -13.66
N THR A 141 -9.37 -17.39 -13.43
CA THR A 141 -9.35 -18.81 -13.07
C THR A 141 -9.88 -18.91 -11.66
N ALA A 142 -11.11 -19.39 -11.52
CA ALA A 142 -11.71 -19.67 -10.24
C ALA A 142 -10.79 -20.66 -9.48
N LYS A 143 -10.23 -20.22 -8.35
CA LYS A 143 -9.54 -21.12 -7.42
C LYS A 143 -10.56 -22.16 -6.97
N ALA A 144 -10.37 -23.41 -7.39
CA ALA A 144 -11.13 -24.56 -6.91
C ALA A 144 -11.08 -24.56 -5.38
N GLY A 145 -12.25 -24.39 -4.76
CA GLY A 145 -12.40 -24.45 -3.31
C GLY A 145 -11.90 -25.81 -2.80
N LYS A 146 -10.93 -25.77 -1.90
CA LYS A 146 -10.41 -26.97 -1.23
C LYS A 146 -11.56 -27.61 -0.45
N ALA A 147 -12.04 -28.77 -0.92
CA ALA A 147 -13.09 -29.53 -0.28
C ALA A 147 -12.73 -29.82 1.18
N ARG A 148 -13.58 -29.38 2.13
CA ARG A 148 -13.49 -29.76 3.54
C ARG A 148 -13.83 -31.24 3.66
N THR A 149 -12.84 -32.09 3.84
CA THR A 149 -13.03 -33.48 4.32
C THR A 149 -13.50 -33.43 5.78
N GLY A 150 -14.80 -33.47 6.00
CA GLY A 150 -15.41 -33.65 7.31
C GLY A 150 -15.25 -35.09 7.77
N LYS A 151 -14.42 -35.30 8.80
CA LYS A 151 -14.29 -36.56 9.52
C LYS A 151 -15.43 -36.61 10.56
N ARG A 152 -16.40 -37.52 10.40
CA ARG A 152 -17.42 -37.82 11.42
C ARG A 152 -16.74 -38.44 12.66
N PRO A 153 -17.07 -38.02 13.90
CA PRO A 153 -16.81 -38.84 15.08
C PRO A 153 -17.91 -39.93 15.20
N ARG A 154 -17.50 -41.06 15.79
CA ARG A 154 -18.31 -42.24 16.07
C ARG A 154 -19.34 -41.98 17.15
#